data_AF-A0AAE7E6D6-F1
#
_entry.id   AF-A0AAE7E6D6-F1
#
_cell.length_a   1.000
_cell.length_b   1.000
_cell.length_c   1.000
_cell.angle_alpha   90.00
_cell.angle_beta   90.00
_cell.angle_gamma   90.00
#
_symmetry.space_group_name_H-M   'P 1'
#
loop_
_entity.id
_entity.type
_entity.pdbx_description
1 polymer ?
#
loop_
_entity_poly.entity_id
_entity_poly.type
_entity_poly.pdbx_seq_one_letter_code
_entity_poly.pdbx_strand_id
1 'polypeptide(L)'
;MIEKLYNLKKNQTDQKLMQKALIETKIEKIDLEISFTQNKIDTATVEKHGAISDFMILTMHKNTMKMYIQNLKNEKTSLNKQLEVLVKEIIELQKEAEQFKYILDEEKKEAFKKVLLAEEEASSEYMQSKYIKDKGENKFVQ
;
A
#
# COMPACT_ATOMS: atom_id res chain seq x y z
N MET A 1 -14.51 -16.83 7.35
CA MET A 1 -13.20 -17.23 6.78
C MET A 1 -12.68 -16.15 5.83
N ILE A 2 -13.52 -15.64 4.93
CA ILE A 2 -13.17 -14.55 3.99
C ILE A 2 -12.72 -13.26 4.70
N GLU A 3 -13.33 -12.89 5.82
CA GLU A 3 -12.91 -11.71 6.59
C GLU A 3 -11.46 -11.81 7.08
N LYS A 4 -11.03 -13.01 7.51
CA LYS A 4 -9.64 -13.25 7.90
C LYS A 4 -8.70 -13.10 6.71
N LEU A 5 -9.11 -13.56 5.51
CA LEU A 5 -8.33 -13.41 4.28
C LEU A 5 -8.24 -11.94 3.85
N TYR A 6 -9.33 -11.19 3.92
CA TYR A 6 -9.35 -9.75 3.65
C TYR A 6 -8.38 -9.00 4.56
N ASN A 7 -8.47 -9.24 5.87
CA ASN A 7 -7.58 -8.60 6.85
C ASN A 7 -6.11 -9.01 6.66
N LEU A 8 -5.85 -10.28 6.31
CA LEU A 8 -4.50 -10.75 5.99
C LEU A 8 -3.93 -10.02 4.77
N LYS A 9 -4.69 -9.88 3.69
CA LYS A 9 -4.25 -9.18 2.49
C LYS A 9 -3.99 -7.70 2.74
N LYS A 10 -4.86 -7.04 3.50
CA LYS A 10 -4.67 -5.66 3.94
C LYS A 10 -3.35 -5.49 4.72
N ASN A 11 -3.08 -6.36 5.69
CA ASN A 11 -1.83 -6.33 6.45
C ASN A 11 -0.60 -6.56 5.55
N GLN A 12 -0.69 -7.46 4.57
CA GLN A 12 0.38 -7.69 3.60
C GLN A 12 0.63 -6.44 2.75
N THR A 13 -0.44 -5.76 2.29
CA THR A 13 -0.34 -4.49 1.58
C THR A 13 0.36 -3.43 2.43
N ASP A 14 -0.03 -3.28 3.69
CA ASP A 14 0.56 -2.30 4.61
C ASP A 14 2.05 -2.56 4.85
N GLN A 15 2.44 -3.82 5.03
CA GLN A 15 3.86 -4.19 5.15
C GLN A 15 4.66 -3.85 3.89
N LYS A 16 4.09 -4.08 2.71
CA LYS A 16 4.74 -3.75 1.43
C LYS A 16 4.83 -2.24 1.22
N LEU A 17 3.81 -1.47 1.61
CA LEU A 17 3.87 -0.01 1.59
C LEU A 17 4.96 0.55 2.52
N MET A 18 5.16 -0.07 3.69
CA MET A 18 6.27 0.30 4.56
C MET A 18 7.63 0.00 3.92
N GLN A 19 7.79 -1.17 3.29
CA GLN A 19 9.00 -1.51 2.53
C GLN A 19 9.27 -0.52 1.40
N LYS A 20 8.21 -0.07 0.70
CA LYS A 20 8.28 0.96 -0.34
C LYS A 20 8.89 2.25 0.19
N ALA A 21 8.33 2.77 1.29
CA ALA A 21 8.79 4.00 1.91
C ALA A 21 10.26 3.93 2.36
N LEU A 22 10.70 2.78 2.86
CA LEU A 22 12.10 2.56 3.24
C LEU A 22 13.04 2.61 2.04
N ILE A 23 12.65 2.02 0.90
CA ILE A 23 13.45 2.07 -0.33
C ILE A 23 13.50 3.51 -0.89
N GLU A 24 12.37 4.22 -0.88
CA GLU A 24 12.30 5.63 -1.31
C GLU A 24 13.21 6.51 -0.47
N THR A 25 13.18 6.36 0.86
CA THR A 25 14.08 7.08 1.77
C THR A 25 15.57 6.79 1.47
N LYS A 26 15.91 5.56 1.10
CA LYS A 26 17.30 5.21 0.72
C LYS A 26 17.70 5.88 -0.59
N ILE A 27 16.81 5.92 -1.58
CA ILE A 27 17.04 6.61 -2.86
C ILE A 27 17.25 8.11 -2.63
N GLU A 28 16.44 8.74 -1.79
CA GLU A 28 16.60 10.16 -1.43
C GLU A 28 17.97 10.43 -0.79
N LYS A 29 18.41 9.57 0.15
CA LYS A 29 19.74 9.68 0.75
C LYS A 29 20.86 9.58 -0.30
N ILE A 30 20.74 8.67 -1.25
CA ILE A 30 21.69 8.55 -2.36
C ILE A 30 21.71 9.81 -3.22
N ASP A 31 20.54 10.40 -3.51
CA ASP A 31 20.44 11.62 -4.32
C ASP A 31 21.08 12.83 -3.62
N LEU A 32 20.88 12.96 -2.30
CA LEU A 32 21.55 13.97 -1.49
C LEU A 32 23.08 13.78 -1.52
N GLU A 33 23.56 12.55 -1.37
CA GLU A 33 25.01 12.25 -1.38
C GLU A 33 25.64 12.54 -2.75
N ILE A 34 24.95 12.20 -3.84
CA ILE A 34 25.37 12.54 -5.21
C ILE A 34 25.48 14.06 -5.37
N SER A 35 24.46 14.81 -4.95
CA SER A 35 24.45 16.27 -5.04
C SER A 35 25.59 16.89 -4.23
N PHE A 36 25.78 16.42 -2.99
CA PHE A 36 26.86 16.88 -2.13
C PHE A 36 28.24 16.59 -2.70
N THR A 37 28.46 15.38 -3.22
CA THR A 37 29.74 15.01 -3.86
C THR A 37 29.98 15.81 -5.13
N GLN A 38 28.93 16.07 -5.92
CA GLN A 38 29.03 16.90 -7.11
C GLN A 38 29.44 18.34 -6.76
N ASN A 39 28.83 18.93 -5.73
CA ASN A 39 29.22 20.25 -5.22
C ASN A 39 30.69 20.29 -4.77
N LYS A 40 31.19 19.22 -4.12
CA LYS A 40 32.62 19.11 -3.77
C LYS A 40 33.51 19.08 -5.02
N ILE A 41 33.13 18.34 -6.06
CA ILE A 41 33.87 18.31 -7.33
C ILE A 41 33.94 19.69 -7.96
N ASP A 42 32.83 20.42 -7.96
CA ASP A 42 32.70 21.71 -8.65
C ASP A 42 33.43 22.83 -7.91
N THR A 43 33.43 22.79 -6.58
CA THR A 43 34.13 23.77 -5.73
C THR A 43 35.60 23.47 -5.50
N ALA A 44 36.03 22.21 -5.66
CA ALA A 44 37.42 21.84 -5.50
C ALA A 44 38.31 22.51 -6.56
N THR A 45 39.24 23.35 -6.10
CA THR A 45 40.18 24.09 -6.93
C THR A 45 41.56 24.08 -6.29
N VAL A 46 42.57 24.47 -7.06
CA VAL A 46 43.96 24.67 -6.61
C VAL A 46 44.36 26.13 -6.79
N GLU A 47 45.43 26.55 -6.14
CA GLU A 47 45.97 27.89 -6.27
C GLU A 47 46.53 28.15 -7.68
N LYS A 48 46.32 29.37 -8.19
CA LYS A 48 46.73 29.77 -9.55
C LYS A 48 48.24 29.61 -9.81
N HIS A 49 49.05 29.73 -8.76
CA HIS A 49 50.51 29.60 -8.81
C HIS A 49 51.02 28.39 -8.00
N GLY A 50 50.15 27.41 -7.74
CA GLY A 50 50.50 26.18 -7.02
C GLY A 50 51.42 25.26 -7.82
N ALA A 51 51.93 24.21 -7.18
CA ALA A 51 52.80 23.25 -7.83
C ALA A 51 52.03 22.44 -8.89
N ILE A 52 52.69 22.03 -9.97
CA ILE A 52 52.08 21.19 -11.02
C ILE A 52 51.52 19.88 -10.43
N SER A 53 52.18 19.36 -9.40
CA SER A 53 51.70 18.20 -8.63
C SER A 53 50.29 18.40 -8.05
N ASP A 54 49.95 19.62 -7.63
CA ASP A 54 48.68 19.92 -6.98
C ASP A 54 47.52 19.80 -7.97
N PHE A 55 47.73 20.21 -9.24
CA PHE A 55 46.76 20.01 -10.32
C PHE A 55 46.52 18.53 -10.63
N MET A 56 47.59 17.72 -10.60
CA MET A 56 47.49 16.27 -10.81
C MET A 56 46.70 15.60 -9.68
N ILE A 57 47.00 15.95 -8.43
CA ILE A 57 46.28 15.47 -7.24
C ILE A 57 44.81 15.86 -7.29
N LEU A 58 44.50 17.13 -7.62
CA LEU A 58 43.12 17.60 -7.78
C LEU A 58 42.36 16.77 -8.83
N THR A 59 43.00 16.49 -9.97
CA THR A 59 42.41 15.70 -11.05
C THR A 59 42.11 14.28 -10.59
N MET A 60 43.06 13.62 -9.92
CA MET A 60 42.84 12.30 -9.33
C MET A 60 41.68 12.31 -8.34
N HIS A 61 41.65 13.29 -7.44
CA HIS A 61 40.60 13.42 -6.43
C HIS A 61 39.21 13.59 -7.07
N LYS A 62 39.09 14.47 -8.08
CA LYS A 62 37.83 14.64 -8.84
C LYS A 62 37.42 13.36 -9.56
N ASN A 63 38.37 12.61 -10.14
CA ASN A 63 38.07 11.35 -10.80
C ASN A 63 37.59 10.27 -9.81
N THR A 64 38.18 10.18 -8.62
CA THR A 64 37.72 9.30 -7.54
C THR A 64 36.29 9.64 -7.12
N MET A 65 35.98 10.93 -6.94
CA MET A 65 34.62 11.37 -6.61
C MET A 65 33.60 11.08 -7.73
N LYS A 66 33.97 11.25 -9.00
CA LYS A 66 33.12 10.87 -10.14
C LYS A 66 32.84 9.36 -10.16
N MET A 67 33.85 8.55 -9.86
CA MET A 67 33.68 7.09 -9.75
C MET A 67 32.73 6.72 -8.61
N TYR A 68 32.87 7.38 -7.46
CA TYR A 68 31.97 7.20 -6.32
C TYR A 68 30.51 7.55 -6.67
N ILE A 69 30.27 8.68 -7.35
CA ILE A 69 28.95 9.05 -7.86
C ILE A 69 28.40 7.97 -8.80
N GLN A 70 29.24 7.40 -9.66
CA GLN A 70 28.79 6.35 -10.58
C GLN A 70 28.33 5.08 -9.84
N ASN A 71 29.04 4.70 -8.78
CA ASN A 71 28.64 3.58 -7.93
C ASN A 71 27.28 3.83 -7.25
N LEU A 72 27.09 5.04 -6.71
CA LEU A 72 25.81 5.46 -6.12
C LEU A 72 24.66 5.43 -7.14
N LYS A 73 24.90 5.85 -8.39
CA LYS A 73 23.90 5.77 -9.47
C LYS A 73 23.54 4.32 -9.82
N ASN A 74 24.50 3.42 -9.82
CA ASN A 74 24.27 2.00 -10.07
C ASN A 74 23.43 1.38 -8.93
N GLU A 75 23.72 1.73 -7.68
CA GLU A 75 22.93 1.32 -6.52
C GLU A 75 21.50 1.85 -6.60
N LYS A 76 21.32 3.15 -6.88
CA LYS A 76 20.00 3.76 -7.11
C LYS A 76 19.21 3.02 -8.19
N THR A 77 19.87 2.64 -9.28
CA THR A 77 19.23 1.89 -10.38
C THR A 77 18.74 0.52 -9.91
N SER A 78 19.52 -0.18 -9.06
CA SER A 78 19.10 -1.45 -8.46
C SER A 78 17.90 -1.27 -7.52
N LEU A 79 17.93 -0.24 -6.68
CA LEU A 79 16.82 0.09 -5.77
C LEU A 79 15.54 0.45 -6.54
N ASN A 80 15.64 1.20 -7.64
CA ASN A 80 14.50 1.52 -8.50
C ASN A 80 13.86 0.26 -9.10
N LYS A 81 14.67 -0.72 -9.54
CA LYS A 81 14.14 -2.00 -10.03
C LYS A 81 13.41 -2.77 -8.92
N GLN A 82 13.94 -2.76 -7.70
CA GLN A 82 13.27 -3.37 -6.56
C GLN A 82 11.94 -2.67 -6.25
N LEU A 83 11.92 -1.33 -6.34
CA LEU A 83 10.73 -0.52 -6.16
C LEU A 83 9.64 -0.84 -7.20
N GLU A 84 10.01 -1.00 -8.48
CA GLU A 84 9.07 -1.39 -9.53
C GLU A 84 8.42 -2.76 -9.27
N VAL A 85 9.21 -3.75 -8.85
CA VAL A 85 8.69 -5.08 -8.50
C VAL A 85 7.73 -4.98 -7.32
N LEU A 86 8.12 -4.26 -6.28
CA LEU A 86 7.31 -4.07 -5.07
C LEU A 86 5.98 -3.36 -5.38
N VAL A 87 5.98 -2.36 -6.25
CA VAL A 87 4.75 -1.66 -6.68
C VAL A 87 3.80 -2.63 -7.40
N LYS A 88 4.31 -3.51 -8.26
CA LYS A 88 3.48 -4.55 -8.91
C LYS A 88 2.86 -5.49 -7.88
N GLU A 89 3.63 -5.94 -6.89
CA GLU A 89 3.12 -6.79 -5.81
C GLU A 89 2.02 -6.09 -4.99
N ILE A 90 2.19 -4.80 -4.68
CA ILE A 90 1.19 -3.99 -3.96
C ILE A 90 -0.12 -3.93 -4.75
N ILE A 91 -0.04 -3.69 -6.07
CA ILE A 91 -1.21 -3.62 -6.95
C ILE A 91 -1.97 -4.95 -6.94
N GLU A 92 -1.27 -6.09 -7.06
CA GLU A 92 -1.92 -7.39 -7.03
C GLU A 92 -2.58 -7.68 -5.68
N LEU A 93 -1.90 -7.38 -4.56
CA LEU A 93 -2.49 -7.52 -3.23
C LEU A 93 -3.74 -6.64 -3.03
N GLN A 94 -3.74 -5.43 -3.58
CA GLN A 94 -4.89 -4.53 -3.54
C GLN A 94 -6.08 -5.08 -4.34
N LYS A 95 -5.84 -5.63 -5.53
CA LYS A 95 -6.88 -6.29 -6.33
C LYS A 95 -7.50 -7.48 -5.58
N GLU A 96 -6.68 -8.33 -4.99
CA GLU A 96 -7.15 -9.48 -4.19
C GLU A 96 -7.96 -9.02 -2.97
N ALA A 97 -7.50 -7.98 -2.26
CA ALA A 97 -8.22 -7.42 -1.13
C ALA A 97 -9.59 -6.84 -1.55
N GLU A 98 -9.68 -6.21 -2.71
CA GLU A 98 -10.93 -5.69 -3.26
C GLU A 98 -11.91 -6.83 -3.61
N GLN A 99 -11.43 -7.93 -4.19
CA GLN A 99 -12.24 -9.12 -4.45
C GLN A 99 -12.82 -9.69 -3.17
N PHE A 100 -12.02 -9.83 -2.11
CA PHE A 100 -12.52 -10.32 -0.82
C PHE A 100 -13.52 -9.36 -0.17
N LYS A 101 -13.30 -8.05 -0.32
CA LYS A 101 -14.26 -7.04 0.17
C LYS A 101 -15.61 -7.18 -0.53
N TYR A 102 -15.61 -7.34 -1.85
CA TYR A 102 -16.83 -7.54 -2.62
C TYR A 102 -17.62 -8.76 -2.13
N ILE A 103 -16.95 -9.89 -1.93
CA ILE A 103 -17.58 -11.13 -1.42
C ILE A 103 -18.20 -10.88 -0.04
N LEU A 104 -17.49 -10.20 0.87
CA LEU A 104 -18.01 -9.89 2.21
C LEU A 104 -19.25 -8.99 2.17
N ASP A 105 -19.28 -8.04 1.24
CA ASP A 105 -20.42 -7.14 1.09
C ASP A 105 -21.66 -7.89 0.57
N GLU A 106 -21.49 -8.85 -0.35
CA GLU A 106 -22.58 -9.72 -0.81
C GLU A 106 -23.06 -10.68 0.30
N GLU A 107 -22.17 -11.32 1.06
CA GLU A 107 -22.54 -12.16 2.21
C GLU A 107 -23.40 -11.38 3.23
N LYS A 108 -23.03 -10.12 3.50
CA LYS A 108 -23.79 -9.23 4.39
C LYS A 108 -25.18 -8.91 3.83
N LYS A 109 -25.29 -8.61 2.54
CA LYS A 109 -26.58 -8.33 1.89
C LYS A 109 -27.50 -9.54 1.95
N GLU A 110 -26.98 -10.74 1.67
CA GLU A 110 -27.77 -11.96 1.76
C GLU A 110 -28.23 -12.27 3.18
N ALA A 111 -27.33 -12.13 4.16
CA ALA A 111 -27.67 -12.32 5.56
C ALA A 111 -28.79 -11.35 6.00
N PHE A 112 -28.69 -10.07 5.61
CA PHE A 112 -29.71 -9.08 5.90
C PHE A 112 -31.06 -9.42 5.27
N LYS A 113 -31.08 -9.84 4.00
CA LYS A 113 -32.32 -10.28 3.33
C LYS A 113 -32.99 -11.45 4.04
N LYS A 114 -32.21 -12.43 4.50
CA LYS A 114 -32.75 -13.59 5.24
C LYS A 114 -33.39 -13.19 6.56
N VAL A 115 -32.76 -12.27 7.30
CA VAL A 115 -33.34 -11.72 8.54
C VAL A 115 -34.65 -10.99 8.26
N LEU A 116 -34.67 -10.13 7.24
CA LEU A 116 -35.87 -9.38 6.87
C LEU A 116 -37.04 -10.30 6.49
N LEU A 117 -36.78 -11.34 5.68
CA LEU A 117 -37.80 -12.33 5.31
C LEU A 117 -38.34 -13.08 6.52
N ALA A 118 -37.47 -13.49 7.45
CA ALA A 118 -37.90 -14.16 8.67
C ALA A 118 -38.76 -13.24 9.57
N GLU A 119 -38.43 -11.94 9.64
CA GLU A 119 -39.25 -10.94 10.35
C GLU A 119 -40.61 -10.73 9.68
N GLU A 120 -40.65 -10.65 8.35
CA GLU A 120 -41.90 -10.52 7.58
C GLU A 120 -42.79 -11.75 7.75
N GLU A 121 -42.23 -12.96 7.70
CA GLU A 121 -42.95 -14.21 7.95
C GLU A 121 -43.52 -14.25 9.37
N ALA A 122 -42.70 -13.96 10.40
CA ALA A 122 -43.14 -13.95 11.79
C ALA A 122 -44.24 -12.90 12.05
N SER A 123 -44.12 -11.71 11.45
CA SER A 123 -45.13 -10.66 11.54
C SER A 123 -46.43 -11.06 10.83
N SER A 124 -46.33 -11.68 9.66
CA SER A 124 -47.48 -12.18 8.89
C SER A 124 -48.21 -13.29 9.64
N GLU A 125 -47.48 -14.26 10.18
CA GLU A 125 -48.03 -15.34 11.02
C GLU A 125 -48.70 -14.80 12.28
N TYR A 126 -48.10 -13.80 12.93
CA TYR A 126 -48.67 -13.13 14.09
C TYR A 126 -50.00 -12.44 13.74
N MET A 127 -50.02 -11.67 12.63
CA MET A 127 -51.22 -10.99 12.16
C MET A 127 -52.33 -11.98 11.78
N GLN A 128 -51.99 -13.07 11.09
CA GLN A 128 -52.94 -14.11 10.74
C GLN A 128 -53.50 -14.82 11.99
N SER A 129 -52.64 -15.15 12.96
CA SER A 129 -53.05 -15.76 14.23
C SER A 129 -53.99 -14.84 15.03
N LYS A 130 -53.68 -13.54 15.07
CA LYS A 130 -54.53 -12.54 15.72
C LYS A 130 -55.89 -12.43 15.03
N TYR A 131 -55.91 -12.36 13.70
CA TYR A 131 -57.15 -12.31 12.92
C TYR A 131 -58.02 -13.55 13.11
N ILE A 132 -57.41 -14.75 13.20
CA ILE A 132 -58.13 -16.00 13.49
C ILE A 132 -58.75 -15.97 14.89
N LYS A 133 -58.03 -15.48 15.91
CA LYS A 133 -58.59 -15.31 17.26
C LYS A 133 -59.79 -14.36 17.27
N ASP A 134 -59.65 -13.18 16.67
CA ASP A 134 -60.71 -12.16 16.63
C ASP A 134 -61.96 -12.67 15.87
N LYS A 135 -61.78 -13.48 14.80
CA LYS A 135 -62.89 -14.14 14.09
C LYS A 135 -63.49 -15.32 14.87
N GLY A 136 -62.69 -16.03 15.66
CA GLY A 136 -63.12 -17.11 16.52
C GLY A 136 -64.04 -16.60 17.63
N GLU A 137 -63.68 -15.49 18.28
CA GLU A 137 -64.49 -14.84 19.32
C GLU A 137 -65.85 -14.36 18.79
N ASN A 138 -65.91 -13.83 17.56
CA ASN A 138 -67.16 -13.41 16.93
C ASN A 138 -68.13 -14.55 16.57
N LYS A 139 -67.70 -15.82 16.59
CA LYS A 139 -68.59 -16.98 16.36
C LYS A 139 -69.26 -17.51 17.63
N PHE A 140 -68.83 -17.07 18.82
CA PHE A 140 -69.42 -17.49 20.10
C PHE A 140 -70.41 -16.47 20.69
N VAL A 141 -70.73 -15.39 19.94
CA VAL A 141 -71.60 -14.28 20.38
C VAL A 141 -72.91 -14.20 19.55
N GLN A 142 -73.28 -15.25 18.80
CA GLN A 142 -74.61 -15.41 18.20
C GLN A 142 -75.30 -16.64 18.77
#